data_AF-A0AAV0G0F1-F1
#
_entry.id   AF-A0AAV0G0F1-F1
#
_cell.length_a   1.000
_cell.length_b   1.000
_cell.length_c   1.000
_cell.angle_alpha   90.00
_cell.angle_beta   90.00
_cell.angle_gamma   90.00
#
_symmetry.space_group_name_H-M   'P 1'
#
loop_
_entity.id
_entity.type
_entity.pdbx_description
1 polymer ?
#
loop_
_entity_poly.entity_id
_entity_poly.type
_entity_poly.pdbx_seq_one_letter_code
_entity_poly.pdbx_strand_id
1 'polypeptide(L)'
;MARAKCFVSGWCQAQFEKRKSAAAAGSFFPNWRRLAPGRLKLNVDAAIRPDHCGLGWCLRDEEDNFVAGKALPWRRMLSSLVAELIGIREASAEFRGRNGRI
;
A
#
# COMPACT_ATOMS: atom_id res chain seq x y z
N MET A 1 18.84 1.75 -10.83
CA MET A 1 17.65 2.44 -11.40
C MET A 1 16.80 1.60 -12.35
N ALA A 2 17.36 0.62 -13.10
CA ALA A 2 16.58 -0.19 -14.06
C ALA A 2 15.40 -0.97 -13.45
N ARG A 3 15.61 -1.63 -12.29
CA ARG A 3 14.56 -2.41 -11.60
C ARG A 3 13.33 -1.61 -11.18
N ALA A 4 13.52 -0.37 -10.72
CA ALA A 4 12.41 0.49 -10.30
C ALA A 4 11.52 0.89 -11.48
N LYS A 5 12.11 1.17 -12.65
CA LYS A 5 11.36 1.47 -13.87
C LYS A 5 10.55 0.26 -14.35
N CYS A 6 11.15 -0.93 -14.38
CA CYS A 6 10.43 -2.16 -14.75
C CYS A 6 9.24 -2.43 -13.81
N PHE A 7 9.40 -2.16 -12.52
CA PHE A 7 8.30 -2.31 -11.56
C PHE A 7 7.17 -1.31 -11.81
N VAL A 8 7.49 -0.03 -12.08
CA VAL A 8 6.47 0.99 -12.40
C VAL A 8 5.73 0.63 -13.69
N SER A 9 6.44 0.23 -14.74
CA SER A 9 5.82 -0.19 -16.01
C SER A 9 4.89 -1.39 -15.82
N GLY A 10 5.36 -2.42 -15.11
CA GLY A 10 4.54 -3.60 -14.80
C GLY A 10 3.33 -3.28 -13.93
N TRP A 11 3.49 -2.38 -12.95
CA TRP A 11 2.39 -1.93 -12.11
C TRP A 11 1.34 -1.12 -12.91
N CYS A 12 1.78 -0.18 -13.75
CA CYS A 12 0.88 0.59 -14.62
C CYS A 12 0.09 -0.33 -15.56
N GLN A 13 0.75 -1.33 -16.15
CA GLN A 13 0.10 -2.32 -17.00
C GLN A 13 -0.93 -3.15 -16.22
N ALA A 14 -0.58 -3.64 -15.04
CA ALA A 14 -1.51 -4.38 -14.19
C ALA A 14 -2.73 -3.53 -13.77
N GLN A 15 -2.55 -2.22 -13.50
CA GLN A 15 -3.67 -1.32 -13.22
C GLN A 15 -4.57 -1.10 -14.44
N PHE A 16 -3.98 -0.97 -15.64
CA PHE A 16 -4.73 -0.84 -16.88
C PHE A 16 -5.58 -2.09 -17.15
N GLU A 17 -4.99 -3.28 -17.01
CA GLU A 17 -5.69 -4.56 -17.18
C GLU A 17 -6.80 -4.75 -16.14
N LYS A 18 -6.54 -4.41 -14.87
CA LYS A 18 -7.55 -4.48 -13.79
C LYS A 18 -8.75 -3.58 -14.06
N ARG A 19 -8.54 -2.36 -14.57
CA ARG A 19 -9.64 -1.45 -14.97
C ARG A 19 -10.46 -2.03 -16.12
N LYS A 20 -9.82 -2.75 -17.05
CA LYS A 20 -10.48 -3.40 -18.19
C LYS A 20 -11.30 -4.63 -17.76
N SER A 21 -10.82 -5.40 -16.79
CA SER A 21 -11.47 -6.63 -16.28
C SER A 21 -12.55 -6.39 -15.24
N ALA A 22 -12.51 -5.27 -14.50
CA ALA A 22 -13.52 -4.92 -13.49
C ALA A 22 -14.93 -4.69 -14.09
N ALA A 23 -15.05 -4.51 -15.40
CA ALA A 23 -16.32 -4.40 -16.10
C ALA A 23 -17.08 -5.75 -16.23
N ALA A 24 -16.44 -6.90 -15.97
CA ALA A 24 -16.98 -8.21 -16.34
C ALA A 24 -17.26 -9.20 -15.19
N ALA A 25 -16.93 -8.90 -13.93
CA ALA A 25 -17.04 -9.89 -12.85
C ALA A 25 -17.73 -9.34 -11.59
N GLY A 26 -19.03 -9.62 -11.46
CA GLY A 26 -19.71 -9.59 -10.18
C GLY A 26 -19.16 -10.70 -9.29
N SER A 27 -18.24 -10.36 -8.37
CA SER A 27 -17.70 -11.30 -7.39
C SER A 27 -17.90 -10.76 -5.98
N PHE A 28 -18.28 -11.65 -5.07
CA PHE A 28 -18.67 -11.43 -3.68
C PHE A 28 -17.45 -11.19 -2.75
N PHE A 29 -16.43 -10.49 -3.24
CA PHE A 29 -15.46 -9.86 -2.33
C PHE A 29 -16.15 -8.62 -1.74
N PRO A 30 -15.85 -8.19 -0.50
CA PRO A 30 -16.21 -6.85 -0.08
C PRO A 30 -15.54 -5.90 -1.06
N ASN A 31 -16.30 -5.49 -2.08
CA ASN A 31 -15.81 -4.73 -3.20
C ASN A 31 -15.08 -3.54 -2.61
N TRP A 32 -13.84 -3.31 -3.05
CA TRP A 32 -13.08 -2.12 -2.71
C TRP A 32 -13.93 -0.91 -3.12
N ARG A 33 -14.73 -0.42 -2.19
CA ARG A 33 -15.60 0.73 -2.43
C ARG A 33 -14.71 1.95 -2.45
N ARG A 34 -15.00 2.84 -3.39
CA ARG A 34 -14.43 4.19 -3.39
C ARG A 34 -14.66 4.80 -2.00
N LEU A 35 -13.60 5.36 -1.45
CA LEU A 35 -13.68 6.03 -0.15
C LEU A 35 -14.64 7.22 -0.22
N ALA A 36 -15.26 7.55 0.90
CA ALA A 36 -15.98 8.81 1.01
C ALA A 36 -14.99 9.97 0.84
N PRO A 37 -15.41 11.11 0.25
CA PRO A 37 -14.55 12.29 0.09
C PRO A 37 -13.86 12.67 1.40
N GLY A 38 -12.59 13.08 1.32
CA GLY A 38 -11.79 13.45 2.48
C GLY A 38 -11.31 12.27 3.36
N ARG A 39 -11.39 11.03 2.87
CA ARG A 39 -10.79 9.86 3.51
C ARG A 39 -9.60 9.35 2.71
N LEU A 40 -8.64 8.78 3.41
CA LEU A 40 -7.45 8.19 2.82
C LEU A 40 -7.43 6.68 2.97
N LYS A 41 -6.85 6.03 1.97
CA LYS A 41 -6.60 4.60 1.93
C LYS A 41 -5.17 4.34 2.35
N LEU A 42 -4.98 3.52 3.37
CA LEU A 42 -3.66 3.03 3.77
C LEU A 42 -3.44 1.64 3.19
N ASN A 43 -2.45 1.51 2.32
CA ASN A 43 -1.94 0.24 1.85
C ASN A 43 -0.62 -0.06 2.58
N VAL A 44 -0.54 -1.22 3.21
CA VAL A 44 0.66 -1.71 3.90
C VAL A 44 1.11 -2.99 3.22
N ASP A 45 2.42 -3.17 3.11
CA ASP A 45 3.03 -4.39 2.60
C ASP A 45 4.33 -4.69 3.34
N ALA A 46 4.73 -5.96 3.34
CA ALA A 46 5.95 -6.42 3.97
C ALA A 46 6.70 -7.39 3.06
N ALA A 47 7.96 -7.07 2.79
CA ALA A 47 8.89 -7.97 2.12
C ALA A 47 9.72 -8.70 3.16
N ILE A 48 9.60 -10.03 3.24
CA ILE A 48 10.34 -10.85 4.20
C ILE A 48 11.39 -11.68 3.46
N ARG A 49 12.63 -11.61 3.96
CA ARG A 49 13.75 -12.46 3.57
C ARG A 49 14.37 -13.10 4.83
N PRO A 50 15.17 -14.17 4.70
CA PRO A 50 15.70 -14.92 5.85
C PRO A 50 16.53 -14.09 6.83
N ASP A 51 17.12 -12.99 6.39
CA ASP A 51 18.07 -12.17 7.16
C ASP A 51 17.61 -10.70 7.30
N HIS A 52 16.58 -10.29 6.57
CA HIS A 52 16.05 -8.93 6.61
C HIS A 52 14.56 -8.91 6.28
N CYS A 53 13.84 -7.93 6.83
CA CYS A 53 12.53 -7.57 6.32
C CYS A 53 12.47 -6.08 5.97
N GLY A 54 11.57 -5.75 5.04
CA GLY A 54 11.23 -4.38 4.68
C GLY A 54 9.75 -4.19 4.90
N LEU A 55 9.38 -3.10 5.56
CA LEU A 55 7.99 -2.68 5.70
C LEU A 55 7.75 -1.50 4.78
N GLY A 56 6.63 -1.51 4.07
CA GLY A 56 6.22 -0.42 3.20
C GLY A 56 4.80 -0.01 3.51
N TRP A 57 4.53 1.29 3.47
CA TRP A 57 3.16 1.77 3.41
C TRP A 57 3.02 2.92 2.41
N CYS A 58 1.84 3.04 1.82
CA CYS A 58 1.44 4.22 1.06
C CYS A 58 0.02 4.64 1.41
N LEU A 59 -0.20 5.95 1.34
CA LEU A 59 -1.50 6.56 1.36
C LEU A 59 -1.96 6.91 -0.05
N ARG A 60 -3.27 6.76 -0.23
CA ARG A 60 -3.97 7.23 -1.42
C ARG A 60 -5.21 8.01 -1.04
N ASP A 61 -5.58 8.96 -1.88
CA ASP A 61 -6.85 9.68 -1.75
C ASP A 61 -8.03 8.82 -2.27
N GLU A 62 -9.24 9.40 -2.25
CA GLU A 62 -10.46 8.80 -2.76
C GLU A 62 -10.45 8.50 -4.27
N GLU A 63 -9.52 9.09 -5.02
CA GLU A 63 -9.30 8.86 -6.45
C GLU A 63 -8.18 7.84 -6.71
N ASP A 64 -7.69 7.18 -5.66
CA ASP A 64 -6.53 6.27 -5.65
C ASP A 64 -5.19 6.93 -6.04
N ASN A 65 -5.11 8.28 -6.06
CA ASN A 65 -3.85 9.00 -6.32
C ASN A 65 -2.89 8.81 -5.16
N PHE A 66 -1.58 8.76 -5.45
CA PHE A 66 -0.56 8.65 -4.42
C PHE A 66 -0.42 9.98 -3.65
N VAL A 67 -0.51 9.89 -2.32
CA VAL A 67 -0.39 11.06 -1.45
C VAL A 67 0.95 11.05 -0.71
N ALA A 68 1.24 9.94 -0.05
CA ALA A 68 2.47 9.78 0.74
C ALA A 68 2.85 8.31 0.84
N GLY A 69 4.09 8.02 1.18
CA GLY A 69 4.52 6.65 1.44
C GLY A 69 5.87 6.60 2.09
N LYS A 70 6.16 5.45 2.71
CA LYS A 70 7.41 5.21 3.40
C LYS A 70 7.83 3.76 3.24
N ALA A 71 9.12 3.57 3.06
CA ALA A 71 9.77 2.27 3.17
C ALA A 71 10.67 2.28 4.40
N LEU A 72 10.56 1.24 5.22
CA LEU A 72 11.27 1.08 6.47
C LEU A 72 12.06 -0.23 6.42
N PRO A 73 13.40 -0.17 6.34
CA PRO A 73 14.21 -1.37 6.52
C PRO A 73 14.08 -1.83 7.97
N TRP A 74 13.86 -3.13 8.17
CA TRP A 74 13.60 -3.70 9.47
C TRP A 74 14.51 -4.92 9.69
N ARG A 75 15.33 -4.84 10.74
CA ARG A 75 16.50 -5.72 10.91
C ARG A 75 16.18 -7.09 11.52
N ARG A 76 14.97 -7.30 12.05
CA ARG A 76 14.57 -8.57 12.66
C ARG A 76 13.65 -9.31 11.72
N MET A 77 13.79 -10.63 11.61
CA MET A 77 12.77 -11.46 10.97
C MET A 77 11.46 -11.31 11.74
N LEU A 78 10.41 -11.02 11.00
CA LEU A 78 9.03 -11.00 11.46
C LEU A 78 8.26 -12.02 10.63
N SER A 79 7.20 -12.59 11.19
CA SER A 79 6.19 -13.23 10.34
C SER A 79 5.48 -12.18 9.49
N SER A 80 4.90 -12.58 8.35
CA SER A 80 4.14 -11.69 7.47
C SER A 80 3.06 -10.91 8.23
N LEU A 81 2.31 -11.61 9.09
CA LEU A 81 1.27 -11.00 9.92
C LEU A 81 1.83 -9.91 10.85
N VAL A 82 2.94 -10.19 11.55
CA VAL A 82 3.53 -9.22 12.48
C VAL A 82 4.09 -8.02 11.70
N ALA A 83 4.67 -8.27 10.54
CA ALA A 83 5.20 -7.23 9.67
C ALA A 83 4.09 -6.27 9.17
N GLU A 84 2.96 -6.81 8.70
CA GLU A 84 1.79 -6.02 8.31
C GLU A 84 1.23 -5.20 9.48
N LEU A 85 1.07 -5.80 10.66
CA LEU A 85 0.59 -5.10 11.86
C LEU A 85 1.51 -3.94 12.27
N ILE A 86 2.82 -4.14 12.20
CA ILE A 86 3.79 -3.07 12.47
C ILE A 86 3.66 -1.97 11.43
N GLY A 87 3.53 -2.31 10.15
CA GLY A 87 3.33 -1.31 9.10
C GLY A 87 2.08 -0.45 9.31
N ILE A 88 0.97 -1.05 9.77
CA ILE A 88 -0.25 -0.31 10.17
C ILE A 88 0.02 0.61 11.36
N ARG A 89 0.71 0.11 12.40
CA ARG A 89 1.04 0.89 13.60
C ARG A 89 1.93 2.08 13.25
N GLU A 90 2.99 1.87 12.48
CA GLU A 90 3.96 2.91 12.09
C GLU A 90 3.29 3.99 11.24
N ALA A 91 2.49 3.59 10.24
CA ALA A 91 1.69 4.53 9.46
C ALA A 91 0.76 5.35 10.37
N SER A 92 0.00 4.68 11.25
CA SER A 92 -0.94 5.32 12.15
C SER A 92 -0.27 6.30 13.12
N ALA A 93 0.88 5.94 13.68
CA ALA A 93 1.65 6.80 14.58
C ALA A 93 2.14 8.06 13.85
N GLU A 94 2.61 7.91 12.61
CA GLU A 94 3.08 9.02 11.79
C GLU A 94 1.94 9.99 11.44
N PHE A 95 0.75 9.50 11.13
CA PHE A 95 -0.41 10.36 10.87
C PHE A 95 -0.92 11.08 12.11
N ARG A 96 -0.95 10.40 13.27
CA ARG A 96 -1.34 11.02 14.53
C ARG A 96 -0.35 12.12 14.94
N GLY A 97 0.95 11.90 14.76
CA GLY A 97 1.98 12.90 15.05
C GLY A 97 1.95 14.12 14.13
N ARG A 98 1.34 14.03 12.94
CA ARG A 98 1.26 15.11 11.96
C ARG A 98 0.02 16.01 12.10
N ASN A 99 -0.85 15.80 13.09
CA ASN A 99 -2.06 16.60 13.33
C ASN A 99 -2.85 16.90 12.03
N GLY A 100 -3.10 15.87 11.22
CA GLY A 100 -4.00 15.97 10.07
C GLY A 100 -3.55 16.89 8.93
N ARG A 101 -2.30 17.34 8.88
CA ARG A 101 -1.76 18.07 7.72
C ARG A 101 -1.12 17.09 6.75
N ILE A 102 -1.71 17.03 5.56
CA ILE A 102 -1.23 16.34 4.37
C ILE A 102 -1.29 17.34 3.24
#